data_AF-A0A1B3XUT9-F1
#
_entry.id   AF-A0A1B3XUT9-F1
#
_cell.length_a   1.000
_cell.length_b   1.000
_cell.length_c   1.000
_cell.angle_alpha   90.00
_cell.angle_beta   90.00
_cell.angle_gamma   90.00
#
_symmetry.space_group_name_H-M   'P 1'
#
loop_
_entity.id
_entity.type
_entity.pdbx_description
1 polymer ?
#
loop_
_entity_poly.entity_id
_entity_poly.type
_entity_poly.pdbx_seq_one_letter_code
_entity_poly.pdbx_strand_id
1 'polypeptide(L)' 'MKGWFTINTLDLNVTSEMEKAMQSSHGIGYSEYSRNLDLRIEVEKERDREHEKCNKMVKDLQRKIHA' A
#
# COMPACT_ATOMS: atom_id res chain seq x y z
N MET A 1 7.75 -8.14 -32.44
CA MET A 1 8.70 -7.48 -31.53
C MET A 1 7.96 -7.09 -30.26
N LYS A 2 8.11 -7.83 -29.16
CA LYS A 2 7.60 -7.43 -27.83
C LYS A 2 8.61 -6.45 -27.23
N GLY A 3 8.60 -5.21 -27.71
CA GLY A 3 9.52 -4.17 -27.30
C GLY A 3 9.12 -3.58 -25.95
N TRP A 4 9.86 -3.93 -24.90
CA TRP A 4 10.27 -3.08 -23.75
C TRP A 4 9.22 -2.31 -22.91
N PHE A 5 7.93 -2.26 -23.24
CA PHE A 5 6.93 -1.42 -22.56
C PHE A 5 6.00 -2.15 -21.57
N THR A 6 6.09 -3.48 -21.40
CA THR A 6 5.07 -4.25 -20.64
C THR A 6 5.63 -5.33 -19.70
N ILE A 7 6.62 -4.99 -18.86
CA ILE A 7 7.03 -5.86 -17.73
C ILE A 7 7.02 -5.07 -16.41
N ASN A 8 5.88 -4.51 -16.02
CA ASN A 8 5.70 -3.95 -14.66
C ASN A 8 4.47 -4.51 -13.95
N THR A 9 3.84 -5.54 -14.52
CA THR A 9 2.72 -6.23 -13.90
C THR A 9 3.23 -7.13 -12.79
N LEU A 10 2.78 -6.91 -11.56
CA LEU A 10 3.05 -7.80 -10.43
C LEU A 10 2.14 -9.04 -10.51
N ASP A 11 2.73 -10.22 -10.34
CA ASP A 11 1.98 -11.45 -10.09
C ASP A 11 1.68 -11.54 -8.59
N LEU A 12 0.41 -11.33 -8.22
CA LEU A 12 -0.03 -11.23 -6.82
C LEU A 12 -1.10 -12.28 -6.56
N ASN A 13 -0.92 -13.07 -5.51
CA ASN A 13 -1.98 -13.92 -4.97
C ASN A 13 -2.75 -13.14 -3.91
N VAL A 14 -3.97 -12.73 -4.26
CA VAL A 14 -4.79 -11.81 -3.47
C VAL A 14 -6.05 -12.53 -3.02
N THR A 15 -6.37 -12.43 -1.73
CA THR A 15 -7.62 -12.97 -1.18
C THR A 15 -8.79 -12.01 -1.38
N SER A 16 -10.03 -12.50 -1.25
CA SER A 16 -11.22 -11.64 -1.35
C SER A 16 -11.21 -10.49 -0.35
N GLU A 17 -10.71 -10.73 0.86
CA GLU A 17 -10.66 -9.71 1.91
C GLU A 17 -9.60 -8.65 1.63
N MET A 18 -8.47 -9.03 1.03
CA MET A 18 -7.47 -8.06 0.58
C MET A 18 -8.04 -7.16 -0.51
N GLU A 19 -8.73 -7.72 -1.51
CA GLU A 19 -9.36 -6.92 -2.58
C GLU A 19 -10.40 -5.94 -2.02
N LYS A 20 -11.25 -6.39 -1.10
CA LYS A 20 -12.22 -5.52 -0.41
C LYS A 20 -11.53 -4.40 0.37
N ALA A 21 -10.47 -4.72 1.10
CA ALA A 21 -9.71 -3.73 1.86
C ALA A 21 -9.05 -2.70 0.93
N MET A 22 -8.47 -3.14 -0.19
CA MET A 22 -7.84 -2.25 -1.17
C MET A 22 -8.84 -1.26 -1.77
N GLN A 23 -10.02 -1.76 -2.17
CA GLN A 23 -11.11 -0.93 -2.66
C GLN A 23 -11.62 0.03 -1.59
N SER A 24 -11.78 -0.45 -0.35
CA SER A 24 -12.27 0.38 0.76
C SER A 24 -11.27 1.46 1.19
N SER A 25 -9.98 1.18 1.16
CA SER A 25 -8.93 2.09 1.65
C SER A 25 -8.44 3.05 0.58
N HIS A 26 -8.23 2.57 -0.66
CA HIS A 26 -7.57 3.34 -1.71
C HIS A 26 -8.46 3.54 -2.95
N GLY A 27 -9.68 3.00 -2.99
CA GLY A 27 -10.62 3.15 -4.11
C GLY A 27 -10.23 2.39 -5.38
N ILE A 28 -9.22 1.53 -5.31
CA ILE A 28 -8.70 0.75 -6.45
C ILE A 28 -8.58 -0.73 -6.10
N GLY A 29 -8.55 -1.58 -7.12
CA GLY A 29 -8.37 -3.03 -6.96
C GLY A 29 -6.92 -3.47 -7.20
N TYR A 30 -6.57 -4.71 -6.81
CA TYR A 30 -5.21 -5.22 -7.05
C TYR A 30 -4.90 -5.43 -8.53
N SER A 31 -5.93 -5.57 -9.36
CA SER A 31 -5.81 -5.61 -10.82
C SER A 31 -5.23 -4.30 -11.38
N GLU A 32 -5.63 -3.15 -10.84
CA GLU A 32 -5.13 -1.84 -11.26
C GLU A 32 -3.77 -1.54 -10.61
N TYR A 33 -3.66 -1.80 -9.31
CA TYR A 33 -2.41 -1.67 -8.56
C TYR A 33 -1.26 -2.48 -9.16
N SER A 34 -1.52 -3.70 -9.63
CA SER A 34 -0.47 -4.56 -10.19
C SER A 34 0.06 -4.06 -11.53
N ARG A 35 -0.78 -3.41 -12.35
CA ARG A 35 -0.44 -2.97 -13.73
C ARG A 35 0.00 -1.52 -13.83
N ASN A 36 -0.41 -0.66 -12.92
CA ASN A 36 -0.12 0.77 -12.96
C ASN A 36 0.90 1.16 -11.87
N LEU A 37 2.12 1.47 -12.29
CA LEU A 37 3.21 1.87 -11.40
C LEU A 37 2.89 3.16 -10.63
N ASP A 38 2.24 4.13 -11.25
CA ASP A 38 1.96 5.42 -10.63
C ASP A 38 0.96 5.27 -9.49
N LEU A 39 -0.15 4.53 -9.73
CA LEU A 39 -1.12 4.18 -8.70
C LEU A 39 -0.48 3.39 -7.56
N ARG A 40 0.41 2.44 -7.89
CA ARG A 40 1.16 1.69 -6.89
C ARG A 40 2.02 2.61 -6.02
N ILE A 41 2.75 3.55 -6.63
CA ILE A 41 3.58 4.52 -5.90
C ILE A 41 2.73 5.39 -4.97
N GLU A 42 1.53 5.80 -5.39
CA GLU A 42 0.62 6.58 -4.56
C GLU A 42 0.16 5.81 -3.32
N VAL A 43 -0.28 4.55 -3.50
CA VAL A 43 -0.66 3.65 -2.41
C VAL A 43 0.50 3.42 -1.44
N GLU A 44 1.70 3.12 -1.92
CA GLU A 44 2.85 2.86 -1.03
C GLU A 44 3.29 4.12 -0.27
N LYS A 45 3.22 5.31 -0.90
CA LYS A 45 3.48 6.58 -0.20
C LYS A 45 2.49 6.84 0.93
N GLU A 46 1.22 6.48 0.74
CA GLU A 46 0.21 6.59 1.80
C GLU A 46 0.51 5.63 2.94
N ARG A 47 0.79 4.35 2.63
CA ARG A 47 1.16 3.33 3.62
C ARG A 47 2.37 3.75 4.45
N ASP A 48 3.40 4.32 3.83
CA ASP A 48 4.58 4.80 4.53
C ASP A 48 4.25 5.91 5.54
N ARG A 49 3.44 6.89 5.13
CA ARG A 49 3.01 8.00 6.02
C ARG A 49 2.20 7.48 7.21
N GLU A 50 1.30 6.53 6.98
CA GLU A 50 0.51 5.92 8.05
C GLU A 50 1.39 5.15 9.03
N HIS A 51 2.34 4.36 8.53
CA HIS A 51 3.28 3.62 9.35
C HIS A 51 4.13 4.55 10.23
N GLU A 52 4.67 5.64 9.66
CA GLU A 52 5.41 6.66 10.42
C GLU A 52 4.55 7.31 11.50
N LYS A 53 3.32 7.69 11.17
CA LYS A 53 2.36 8.30 12.09
C LYS A 53 2.03 7.36 13.26
N CYS A 54 1.73 6.09 12.97
CA CYS A 54 1.47 5.08 13.98
C CYS A 54 2.67 4.85 14.90
N ASN A 55 3.87 4.71 14.33
CA ASN A 55 5.09 4.54 15.11
C ASN A 55 5.38 5.73 16.03
N LYS A 56 5.12 6.96 15.56
CA LYS A 56 5.23 8.16 16.40
C LYS A 56 4.24 8.10 17.56
N MET A 57 2.97 7.77 17.30
CA MET A 57 1.96 7.64 18.36
C MET A 57 2.34 6.59 19.41
N VAL A 58 2.82 5.42 18.98
CA VAL A 58 3.26 4.35 19.89
C VAL A 58 4.42 4.84 20.76
N LYS A 59 5.44 5.49 20.17
CA LYS A 59 6.56 6.07 20.93
C LYS A 59 6.08 7.13 21.93
N ASP A 60 5.12 7.97 21.56
CA ASP A 60 4.57 9.00 22.44
C ASP A 60 3.83 8.39 23.63
N LEU A 61 3.06 7.32 23.41
CA LEU A 61 2.38 6.57 24.45
C LEU A 61 3.36 5.87 25.39
N GLN A 62 4.38 5.21 24.83
CA GLN A 62 5.43 4.55 25.62
C GLN A 62 6.15 5.55 26.53
N ARG A 63 6.50 6.74 26.03
CA ARG A 63 7.11 7.80 26.84
C ARG A 63 6.24 8.24 28.01
N LYS A 64 4.91 8.32 27.82
CA LYS A 64 3.97 8.71 28.89
C LYS A 64 3.79 7.64 29.96
N ILE A 65 3.93 6.36 29.61
CA ILE A 65 3.78 5.24 30.55
C ILE A 65 5.03 5.06 31.42
N HIS A 66 6.22 5.34 30.86
CA HIS A 66 7.51 5.17 31.55
C HIS A 66 8.06 6.46 32.18
N ALA A 67 7.24 7.52 32.25
CA ALA A 67 7.54 8.79 32.93
C ALA A 67 6.87 8.81 34.30
#